data_AF-A0A8T6H1U7-F1
#
_entry.id   AF-A0A8T6H1U7-F1
#
_cell.length_a   1.000
_cell.length_b   1.000
_cell.length_c   1.000
_cell.angle_alpha   90.00
_cell.angle_beta   90.00
_cell.angle_gamma   90.00
#
_symmetry.space_group_name_H-M   'P 1'
#
loop_
_entity.id
_entity.type
_entity.pdbx_description
1 polymer ?
#
loop_
_entity_poly.entity_id
_entity_poly.type
_entity_poly.pdbx_seq_one_letter_code
_entity_poly.pdbx_strand_id
1 'polypeptide(L)'
;MSLPVDWGTLWLGGFCPVGALGGLPVRGADYAAHPPLDDLLTPPSDTMLHTNVSLKAAEEKWSERLDGAMVVLARDTYRARRLLHQAAGIQPGEWVGIPANASHDLAESIKHHEALPRFLDFDAQLRLSTSRTRFTWTQVLRGLWQPQHAAWLDCADTLPTIPLPGAAERPAVTLYGLHLPDVDDRPGALLVFSDEALYAEVKALRQPADCPHAAQAIAQCERLPELAERQNANLAEARRGLREAAGLATFAPNSLALATAVAVQIPLECDAATFYAYVEQENTPVRWLPQIQPLHYAALRTDGAPDHRVSAANLARWLYVPVGPDYTFEEIKHLVLGIVKAAEYLGVRWRSNPAHAAEYAALMDQTYGAGHDAYRPLFALDGAFAAGDLPCG
;
A
#
# COMPACT_ATOMS: atom_id res chain seq x y z
N MET A 1 -18.61 -15.38 21.28
CA MET A 1 -18.00 -15.60 19.95
C MET A 1 -19.05 -15.25 18.91
N SER A 2 -18.85 -14.18 18.15
CA SER A 2 -19.69 -13.89 16.98
C SER A 2 -19.39 -14.93 15.90
N LEU A 3 -20.42 -15.44 15.22
CA LEU A 3 -20.22 -16.28 14.03
C LEU A 3 -19.43 -15.47 12.98
N PRO A 4 -18.53 -16.11 12.21
CA PRO A 4 -17.82 -15.43 11.13
C PRO A 4 -18.83 -14.89 10.11
N VAL A 5 -18.59 -13.65 9.65
CA VAL A 5 -19.43 -12.98 8.65
C VAL A 5 -19.31 -13.73 7.32
N ASP A 6 -20.45 -14.11 6.75
CA ASP A 6 -20.54 -14.68 5.41
C ASP A 6 -20.68 -13.57 4.38
N TRP A 7 -19.56 -13.14 3.79
CA TRP A 7 -19.53 -12.08 2.79
C TRP A 7 -20.27 -12.44 1.49
N GLY A 8 -20.40 -13.73 1.19
CA GLY A 8 -21.10 -14.21 0.00
C GLY A 8 -22.59 -13.91 0.01
N THR A 9 -23.20 -13.84 1.20
CA THR A 9 -24.64 -13.59 1.37
C THR A 9 -24.99 -12.13 1.66
N LEU A 10 -24.00 -11.31 2.00
CA LEU A 10 -24.21 -9.86 2.23
C LEU A 10 -24.47 -9.09 0.92
N TRP A 11 -23.99 -9.62 -0.20
CA TRP A 11 -24.30 -9.08 -1.51
C TRP A 11 -25.25 -10.02 -2.26
N LEU A 12 -26.52 -9.66 -2.27
CA LEU A 12 -27.60 -10.46 -2.87
C LEU A 12 -27.71 -10.33 -4.39
N GLY A 13 -26.71 -9.74 -5.07
CA GLY A 13 -26.75 -9.53 -6.52
C GLY A 13 -27.89 -8.58 -6.89
N GLY A 14 -27.62 -7.29 -6.91
CA GLY A 14 -28.66 -6.32 -7.21
C GLY A 14 -28.08 -5.13 -7.96
N PHE A 15 -28.70 -4.80 -9.09
CA PHE A 15 -28.99 -3.39 -9.29
C PHE A 15 -29.72 -2.90 -8.02
N CYS A 16 -29.56 -1.64 -7.64
CA CYS A 16 -30.63 -0.97 -6.90
C CYS A 16 -31.91 -1.19 -7.73
N PRO A 17 -32.88 -2.03 -7.33
CA PRO A 17 -34.20 -1.90 -7.91
C PRO A 17 -34.60 -0.44 -7.69
N VAL A 18 -35.26 0.16 -8.67
CA VAL A 18 -35.95 1.43 -8.46
C VAL A 18 -36.77 1.27 -7.17
N GLY A 19 -36.31 1.90 -6.07
CA GLY A 19 -36.89 1.77 -4.74
C GLY A 19 -36.03 1.21 -3.59
N ALA A 20 -34.88 0.55 -3.80
CA ALA A 20 -34.02 0.09 -2.69
C ALA A 20 -32.68 0.85 -2.60
N LEU A 21 -32.78 2.18 -2.53
CA LEU A 21 -31.75 3.22 -2.73
C LEU A 21 -31.71 3.84 -4.15
N GLY A 22 -32.70 3.64 -5.02
CA GLY A 22 -32.99 4.58 -6.13
C GLY A 22 -31.86 4.95 -7.11
N GLY A 23 -30.83 4.12 -7.29
CA GLY A 23 -29.65 4.48 -8.11
C GLY A 23 -28.62 5.35 -7.38
N LEU A 24 -28.73 5.45 -6.06
CA LEU A 24 -27.80 6.15 -5.20
C LEU A 24 -26.54 5.29 -4.97
N PRO A 25 -25.39 5.94 -4.74
CA PRO A 25 -24.15 5.27 -4.34
C PRO A 25 -24.33 4.46 -3.05
N VAL A 26 -23.52 3.41 -2.86
CA VAL A 26 -23.52 2.61 -1.61
C VAL A 26 -23.37 3.49 -0.37
N ARG A 27 -22.59 4.57 -0.48
CA ARG A 27 -22.49 5.62 0.55
C ARG A 27 -23.17 6.89 0.07
N GLY A 28 -24.04 7.46 0.90
CA GLY A 28 -24.57 8.82 0.67
C GLY A 28 -23.44 9.85 0.56
N ALA A 29 -23.67 10.94 -0.17
CA ALA A 29 -22.65 11.98 -0.39
C ALA A 29 -22.19 12.67 0.92
N ASP A 30 -23.00 12.58 1.97
CA ASP A 30 -22.76 13.11 3.31
C ASP A 30 -22.18 12.08 4.29
N TYR A 31 -21.92 10.84 3.84
CA TYR A 31 -21.37 9.79 4.70
C TYR A 31 -19.90 10.05 5.03
N ALA A 32 -19.64 10.44 6.28
CA ALA A 32 -18.30 10.55 6.83
C ALA A 32 -17.93 9.25 7.56
N ALA A 33 -17.07 8.44 6.94
CA ALA A 33 -16.43 7.34 7.63
C ALA A 33 -15.39 7.87 8.64
N HIS A 34 -15.03 7.05 9.61
CA HIS A 34 -13.83 7.25 10.41
C HIS A 34 -12.61 7.49 9.50
N PRO A 35 -11.61 8.26 9.96
CA PRO A 35 -10.42 8.52 9.17
C PRO A 35 -9.62 7.23 8.92
N PRO A 36 -9.03 7.06 7.72
CA PRO A 36 -8.13 5.95 7.43
C PRO A 36 -6.81 6.09 8.19
N LEU A 37 -6.01 5.02 8.25
CA LEU A 37 -4.76 5.04 9.02
C LEU A 37 -3.78 6.14 8.55
N ASP A 38 -3.72 6.46 7.24
CA ASP A 38 -2.86 7.52 6.71
C ASP A 38 -3.03 8.85 7.45
N ASP A 39 -4.27 9.18 7.84
CA ASP A 39 -4.63 10.43 8.51
C ASP A 39 -4.43 10.35 10.04
N LEU A 40 -4.15 9.14 10.55
CA LEU A 40 -4.00 8.84 11.97
C LEU A 40 -2.57 8.45 12.35
N LEU A 41 -1.61 8.39 11.41
CA LEU A 41 -0.22 8.05 11.71
C LEU A 41 0.38 9.01 12.74
N THR A 42 0.03 10.30 12.66
CA THR A 42 0.48 11.30 13.63
C THR A 42 -0.18 11.10 14.99
N PRO A 43 0.59 11.08 16.11
CA PRO A 43 0.01 11.09 17.45
C PRO A 43 -0.97 12.27 17.66
N PRO A 44 -2.09 12.08 18.37
CA PRO A 44 -2.98 13.16 18.75
C PRO A 44 -2.26 14.30 19.49
N SER A 45 -2.73 15.54 19.34
CA SER A 45 -2.10 16.71 19.97
C SER A 45 -2.13 16.70 21.50
N ASP A 46 -3.06 15.96 22.09
CA ASP A 46 -3.22 15.76 23.53
C ASP A 46 -2.45 14.55 24.07
N THR A 47 -1.60 13.92 23.24
CA THR A 47 -0.74 12.80 23.66
C THR A 47 0.14 13.23 24.83
N MET A 48 0.01 12.52 25.96
CA MET A 48 0.86 12.73 27.14
C MET A 48 2.31 12.40 26.81
N LEU A 49 3.20 13.38 26.94
CA LEU A 49 4.62 13.21 26.68
C LEU A 49 5.38 12.97 27.98
N HIS A 50 6.29 12.00 27.95
CA HIS A 50 7.26 11.78 29.02
C HIS A 50 8.20 12.98 29.17
N THR A 51 8.57 13.31 30.40
CA THR A 51 9.50 14.41 30.70
C THR A 51 10.94 13.90 30.84
N ASN A 52 11.92 14.73 30.47
CA ASN A 52 13.37 14.45 30.65
C ASN A 52 13.85 13.13 30.00
N VAL A 53 13.31 12.78 28.84
CA VAL A 53 13.69 11.57 28.10
C VAL A 53 14.93 11.82 27.24
N SER A 54 15.92 10.94 27.35
CA SER A 54 17.10 10.94 26.46
C SER A 54 16.82 10.19 25.16
N LEU A 55 17.54 10.55 24.09
CA LEU A 55 17.48 9.83 22.82
C LEU A 55 17.82 8.34 22.98
N LYS A 56 18.81 8.03 23.82
CA LYS A 56 19.22 6.65 24.10
C LYS A 56 18.08 5.83 24.70
N ALA A 57 17.33 6.40 25.64
CA ALA A 57 16.16 5.73 26.23
C ALA A 57 15.06 5.49 25.20
N ALA A 58 14.85 6.42 24.26
CA ALA A 58 13.89 6.24 23.17
C ALA A 58 14.33 5.11 22.22
N GLU A 59 15.61 5.03 21.87
CA GLU A 59 16.15 3.93 21.04
C GLU A 59 16.08 2.58 21.74
N GLU A 60 16.42 2.53 23.03
CA GLU A 60 16.29 1.32 23.86
C GLU A 60 14.82 0.87 23.89
N LYS A 61 13.86 1.79 23.98
CA LYS A 61 12.43 1.47 23.98
C LYS A 61 11.95 0.92 22.63
N TRP A 62 12.36 1.54 21.53
CA TRP A 62 12.05 1.06 20.19
C TRP A 62 12.71 -0.30 19.90
N SER A 63 13.95 -0.50 20.36
CA SER A 63 14.65 -1.77 20.26
C SER A 63 13.90 -2.87 21.02
N GLU A 64 13.54 -2.62 22.28
CA GLU A 64 12.72 -3.53 23.10
C GLU A 64 11.40 -3.88 22.39
N ARG A 65 10.72 -2.88 21.84
CA ARG A 65 9.43 -3.08 21.16
C ARG A 65 9.54 -3.92 19.89
N LEU A 66 10.69 -3.89 19.23
CA LEU A 66 10.97 -4.62 18.01
C LEU A 66 11.88 -5.83 18.27
N ASP A 67 11.66 -6.50 19.41
CA ASP A 67 12.33 -7.74 19.81
C ASP A 67 13.88 -7.65 19.81
N GLY A 68 14.40 -6.52 20.31
CA GLY A 68 15.84 -6.27 20.42
C GLY A 68 16.50 -5.84 19.11
N ALA A 69 15.74 -5.39 18.11
CA ALA A 69 16.31 -4.93 16.84
C ALA A 69 17.29 -3.76 17.05
N MET A 70 18.33 -3.70 16.21
CA MET A 70 19.26 -2.57 16.16
C MET A 70 18.54 -1.38 15.52
N VAL A 71 18.34 -0.30 16.27
CA VAL A 71 17.58 0.86 15.80
C VAL A 71 18.36 2.15 15.92
N VAL A 72 18.13 3.06 14.97
CA VAL A 72 18.57 4.46 15.04
C VAL A 72 17.38 5.37 14.79
N LEU A 73 17.17 6.33 15.68
CA LEU A 73 16.19 7.39 15.50
C LEU A 73 16.82 8.59 14.77
N ALA A 74 16.13 9.11 13.76
CA ALA A 74 16.56 10.28 12.98
C ALA A 74 15.50 11.37 12.97
N ARG A 75 15.91 12.61 12.70
CA ARG A 75 15.07 13.82 12.73
C ARG A 75 13.88 13.69 11.79
N ASP A 76 14.12 13.15 10.61
CA ASP A 76 13.16 12.99 9.54
C ASP A 76 13.68 11.95 8.53
N THR A 77 12.82 11.55 7.60
CA THR A 77 13.10 10.48 6.63
C THR A 77 14.17 10.89 5.61
N TYR A 78 14.24 12.17 5.26
CA TYR A 78 15.25 12.71 4.35
C TYR A 78 16.65 12.64 4.97
N ARG A 79 16.80 13.03 6.23
CA ARG A 79 18.06 12.91 6.99
C ARG A 79 18.46 11.47 7.20
N ALA A 80 17.51 10.58 7.48
CA ALA A 80 17.77 9.15 7.58
C ALA A 80 18.36 8.58 6.27
N ARG A 81 17.77 8.91 5.12
CA ARG A 81 18.31 8.50 3.79
C ARG A 81 19.73 9.03 3.57
N ARG A 82 19.99 10.31 3.89
CA ARG A 82 21.32 10.91 3.76
C ARG A 82 22.38 10.22 4.63
N LEU A 83 22.05 9.95 5.89
CA LEU A 83 22.95 9.22 6.80
C LEU A 83 23.28 7.84 6.23
N LEU A 84 22.30 7.13 5.66
CA LEU A 84 22.52 5.84 5.02
C LEU A 84 23.41 5.92 3.78
N HIS A 85 23.19 6.91 2.90
CA HIS A 85 24.03 7.09 1.72
C HIS A 85 25.49 7.38 2.11
N GLN A 86 25.70 8.20 3.13
CA GLN A 86 27.02 8.51 3.68
C GLN A 86 27.68 7.28 4.32
N ALA A 87 26.96 6.59 5.21
CA ALA A 87 27.46 5.40 5.90
C ALA A 87 27.83 4.26 4.94
N ALA A 88 27.08 4.10 3.87
CA ALA A 88 27.36 3.10 2.84
C ALA A 88 28.49 3.50 1.89
N GLY A 89 29.02 4.72 2.01
CA GLY A 89 30.07 5.25 1.14
C GLY A 89 29.63 5.36 -0.31
N ILE A 90 28.37 5.76 -0.56
CA ILE A 90 27.89 6.08 -1.91
C ILE A 90 28.65 7.31 -2.40
N GLN A 91 29.31 7.20 -3.55
CA GLN A 91 30.11 8.27 -4.12
C GLN A 91 29.28 9.20 -5.02
N PRO A 92 29.65 10.49 -5.15
CA PRO A 92 29.10 11.35 -6.18
C PRO A 92 29.23 10.71 -7.58
N GLY A 93 28.16 10.77 -8.36
CA GLY A 93 28.08 10.14 -9.68
C GLY A 93 27.78 8.63 -9.67
N GLU A 94 27.73 7.98 -8.50
CA GLU A 94 27.41 6.56 -8.40
C GLU A 94 25.91 6.30 -8.66
N TRP A 95 25.59 5.24 -9.41
CA TRP A 95 24.21 4.87 -9.68
C TRP A 95 23.54 4.15 -8.50
N VAL A 96 22.37 4.63 -8.10
CA VAL A 96 21.53 4.04 -7.05
C VAL A 96 20.21 3.59 -7.64
N GLY A 97 19.93 2.29 -7.55
CA GLY A 97 18.68 1.70 -8.02
C GLY A 97 17.49 2.15 -7.18
N ILE A 98 16.41 2.61 -7.81
CA ILE A 98 15.16 2.98 -7.15
C ILE A 98 13.95 2.57 -8.01
N PRO A 99 12.75 2.42 -7.41
CA PRO A 99 11.57 2.12 -8.20
C PRO A 99 11.24 3.20 -9.22
N ALA A 100 10.72 2.80 -10.39
CA ALA A 100 10.32 3.76 -11.43
C ALA A 100 9.23 4.75 -10.96
N ASN A 101 8.44 4.35 -9.97
CA ASN A 101 7.47 5.21 -9.29
C ASN A 101 7.96 5.74 -7.95
N ALA A 102 9.25 5.71 -7.60
CA ALA A 102 9.76 6.15 -6.29
C ALA A 102 9.17 7.50 -5.84
N SER A 103 9.11 7.78 -4.54
CA SER A 103 8.63 9.08 -4.08
C SER A 103 9.59 10.18 -4.51
N HIS A 104 9.06 11.40 -4.66
CA HIS A 104 9.87 12.57 -4.95
C HIS A 104 11.01 12.70 -3.93
N ASP A 105 10.71 12.60 -2.64
CA ASP A 105 11.68 12.74 -1.56
C ASP A 105 12.81 11.69 -1.60
N LEU A 106 12.50 10.45 -2.00
CA LEU A 106 13.53 9.41 -2.17
C LEU A 106 14.46 9.77 -3.34
N ALA A 107 13.89 10.14 -4.48
CA ALA A 107 14.69 10.54 -5.65
C ALA A 107 15.55 11.79 -5.38
N GLU A 108 14.99 12.80 -4.71
CA GLU A 108 15.73 14.02 -4.35
C GLU A 108 16.81 13.76 -3.31
N SER A 109 16.60 12.85 -2.35
CA SER A 109 17.66 12.50 -1.39
C SER A 109 18.92 11.95 -2.07
N ILE A 110 18.75 11.18 -3.16
CA ILE A 110 19.86 10.64 -3.95
C ILE A 110 20.56 11.76 -4.73
N LYS A 111 19.79 12.64 -5.38
CA LYS A 111 20.33 13.78 -6.14
C LYS A 111 21.08 14.77 -5.25
N HIS A 112 20.57 15.07 -4.07
CA HIS A 112 21.23 15.94 -3.10
C HIS A 112 22.47 15.31 -2.46
N HIS A 113 22.62 13.99 -2.53
CA HIS A 113 23.87 13.28 -2.23
C HIS A 113 24.81 13.22 -3.46
N GLU A 114 24.48 13.92 -4.54
CA GLU A 114 25.21 13.95 -5.82
C GLU A 114 25.33 12.57 -6.50
N ALA A 115 24.54 11.59 -6.08
CA ALA A 115 24.42 10.29 -6.72
C ALA A 115 23.39 10.32 -7.87
N LEU A 116 23.42 9.31 -8.72
CA LEU A 116 22.56 9.23 -9.91
C LEU A 116 21.42 8.22 -9.70
N PRO A 117 20.15 8.63 -9.76
CA PRO A 117 19.04 7.69 -9.64
C PRO A 117 18.94 6.81 -10.89
N ARG A 118 18.88 5.49 -10.69
CA ARG A 118 18.61 4.49 -11.72
C ARG A 118 17.22 3.91 -11.47
N PHE A 119 16.25 4.32 -12.27
CA PHE A 119 14.87 3.86 -12.15
C PHE A 119 14.72 2.42 -12.66
N LEU A 120 14.02 1.59 -11.89
CA LEU A 120 13.84 0.16 -12.11
C LEU A 120 12.36 -0.15 -12.33
N ASP A 121 12.07 -0.98 -13.33
CA ASP A 121 10.71 -1.32 -13.76
C ASP A 121 10.00 -2.29 -12.82
N PHE A 122 8.67 -2.31 -12.93
CA PHE A 122 7.79 -3.24 -12.22
C PHE A 122 7.24 -4.32 -13.13
N ASP A 123 7.17 -5.55 -12.62
CA ASP A 123 6.31 -6.58 -13.19
C ASP A 123 4.83 -6.43 -12.75
N ALA A 124 3.98 -7.34 -13.21
CA ALA A 124 2.54 -7.33 -12.93
C ALA A 124 2.19 -7.48 -11.44
N GLN A 125 3.12 -8.02 -10.63
CA GLN A 125 2.98 -8.16 -9.18
C GLN A 125 3.68 -7.03 -8.41
N LEU A 126 4.05 -5.94 -9.11
CA LEU A 126 4.81 -4.81 -8.58
C LEU A 126 6.15 -5.22 -7.96
N ARG A 127 6.75 -6.29 -8.46
CA ARG A 127 8.11 -6.70 -8.09
C ARG A 127 9.08 -5.88 -8.92
N LEU A 128 10.15 -5.45 -8.26
CA LEU A 128 11.15 -4.62 -8.89
C LEU A 128 12.08 -5.46 -9.76
N SER A 129 12.38 -4.96 -10.95
CA SER A 129 13.35 -5.58 -11.86
C SER A 129 14.72 -5.65 -11.20
N THR A 130 15.47 -6.72 -11.47
CA THR A 130 16.82 -6.91 -10.92
C THR A 130 17.73 -5.76 -11.33
N SER A 131 18.44 -5.18 -10.36
CA SER A 131 19.40 -4.12 -10.61
C SER A 131 20.83 -4.64 -10.71
N ARG A 132 21.66 -3.93 -11.49
CA ARG A 132 23.13 -4.08 -11.49
C ARG A 132 23.83 -3.02 -10.63
N THR A 133 23.07 -2.11 -10.01
CA THR A 133 23.63 -1.10 -9.10
C THR A 133 24.11 -1.75 -7.81
N ARG A 134 25.17 -1.19 -7.21
CA ARG A 134 25.68 -1.65 -5.90
C ARG A 134 24.63 -1.49 -4.80
N PHE A 135 23.86 -0.41 -4.85
CA PHE A 135 22.77 -0.14 -3.93
C PHE A 135 21.44 -0.03 -4.64
N THR A 136 20.41 -0.56 -4.01
CA THR A 136 19.03 -0.47 -4.48
C THR A 136 18.13 -0.19 -3.29
N TRP A 137 17.33 0.87 -3.41
CA TRP A 137 16.17 1.06 -2.56
C TRP A 137 14.98 0.32 -3.17
N THR A 138 14.27 -0.42 -2.33
CA THR A 138 12.90 -0.83 -2.60
C THR A 138 12.01 0.08 -1.78
N GLN A 139 11.10 0.81 -2.40
CA GLN A 139 10.08 1.57 -1.68
C GLN A 139 8.75 0.86 -1.80
N VAL A 140 8.14 0.55 -0.65
CA VAL A 140 6.81 -0.04 -0.59
C VAL A 140 5.86 1.07 -0.16
N LEU A 141 4.95 1.45 -1.06
CA LEU A 141 3.92 2.43 -0.76
C LEU A 141 3.05 1.90 0.38
N ARG A 142 3.00 2.62 1.50
CA ARG A 142 2.07 2.44 2.62
C ARG A 142 1.98 1.00 3.16
N GLY A 143 3.09 0.26 3.12
CA GLY A 143 3.16 -1.14 3.54
C GLY A 143 2.27 -2.11 2.74
N LEU A 144 1.90 -1.77 1.50
CA LEU A 144 0.89 -2.51 0.74
C LEU A 144 1.32 -3.89 0.23
N TRP A 145 2.59 -4.05 -0.15
CA TRP A 145 3.10 -5.28 -0.75
C TRP A 145 4.42 -5.72 -0.13
N GLN A 146 4.72 -7.00 -0.28
CA GLN A 146 5.95 -7.59 0.22
C GLN A 146 7.15 -7.15 -0.63
N PRO A 147 8.23 -6.63 -0.01
CA PRO A 147 9.45 -6.33 -0.75
C PRO A 147 10.14 -7.64 -1.15
N GLN A 148 10.64 -7.72 -2.38
CA GLN A 148 11.40 -8.88 -2.85
C GLN A 148 12.86 -8.54 -2.98
N HIS A 149 13.72 -9.33 -2.33
CA HIS A 149 15.18 -9.20 -2.38
C HIS A 149 15.67 -7.76 -2.11
N ALA A 150 14.94 -7.01 -1.28
CA ALA A 150 15.30 -5.63 -0.97
C ALA A 150 16.61 -5.61 -0.17
N ALA A 151 17.62 -4.94 -0.71
CA ALA A 151 18.83 -4.65 0.06
C ALA A 151 18.48 -3.64 1.14
N TRP A 152 17.90 -2.49 0.73
CA TRP A 152 17.39 -1.45 1.62
C TRP A 152 15.91 -1.21 1.33
N LEU A 153 15.12 -1.06 2.38
CA LEU A 153 13.68 -0.89 2.30
C LEU A 153 13.25 0.48 2.82
N ASP A 154 12.48 1.20 2.01
CA ASP A 154 11.86 2.47 2.35
C ASP A 154 10.35 2.26 2.56
N CYS A 155 9.95 2.38 3.83
CA CYS A 155 8.57 2.40 4.31
C CYS A 155 8.32 3.72 5.06
N ALA A 156 8.92 4.82 4.58
CA ALA A 156 8.90 6.13 5.22
C ALA A 156 7.50 6.73 5.42
N ASP A 157 6.49 6.16 4.78
CA ASP A 157 5.10 6.59 4.77
C ASP A 157 4.21 5.74 5.69
N THR A 158 4.80 4.88 6.51
CA THR A 158 4.09 4.09 7.52
C THR A 158 5.01 3.70 8.69
N LEU A 159 4.44 2.95 9.64
CA LEU A 159 5.08 2.43 10.84
C LEU A 159 5.50 0.96 10.68
N PRO A 160 6.43 0.46 11.50
CA PRO A 160 6.77 -0.97 11.49
C PRO A 160 5.59 -1.83 11.96
N THR A 161 5.54 -3.07 11.49
CA THR A 161 4.64 -4.09 12.05
C THR A 161 5.19 -4.66 13.36
N ILE A 162 4.30 -5.26 14.17
CA ILE A 162 4.64 -5.96 15.40
C ILE A 162 3.87 -7.29 15.43
N PRO A 163 4.53 -8.44 15.71
CA PRO A 163 5.97 -8.59 15.92
C PRO A 163 6.76 -8.36 14.63
N LEU A 164 8.00 -7.90 14.77
CA LEU A 164 8.90 -7.72 13.63
C LEU A 164 9.60 -9.06 13.31
N PRO A 165 9.75 -9.45 12.03
CA PRO A 165 10.50 -10.64 11.64
C PRO A 165 11.95 -10.62 12.14
N GLY A 166 12.50 -11.83 12.33
CA GLY A 166 13.89 -12.01 12.72
C GLY A 166 14.87 -11.38 11.75
N ALA A 167 16.07 -11.03 12.22
CA ALA A 167 17.06 -10.29 11.42
C ALA A 167 17.41 -10.94 10.07
N ALA A 168 17.40 -12.27 9.98
CA ALA A 168 17.69 -13.02 8.76
C ALA A 168 16.64 -12.85 7.64
N GLU A 169 15.42 -12.44 8.00
CA GLU A 169 14.31 -12.22 7.05
C GLU A 169 14.16 -10.75 6.67
N ARG A 170 15.02 -9.88 7.22
CA ARG A 170 14.96 -8.43 7.02
C ARG A 170 16.00 -7.97 5.99
N PRO A 171 15.70 -6.88 5.25
CA PRO A 171 16.72 -6.16 4.48
C PRO A 171 17.83 -5.66 5.42
N ALA A 172 18.99 -5.27 4.87
CA ALA A 172 20.12 -4.73 5.65
C ALA A 172 19.68 -3.55 6.54
N VAL A 173 18.76 -2.73 6.02
CA VAL A 173 18.06 -1.67 6.75
C VAL A 173 16.64 -1.48 6.23
N THR A 174 15.71 -1.18 7.13
CA THR A 174 14.39 -0.63 6.81
C THR A 174 14.22 0.76 7.42
N LEU A 175 13.73 1.70 6.64
CA LEU A 175 13.37 3.05 7.05
C LEU A 175 11.85 3.17 7.23
N TYR A 176 11.43 3.69 8.38
CA TYR A 176 10.04 4.05 8.69
C TYR A 176 9.91 5.53 9.01
N GLY A 177 8.75 6.11 8.73
CA GLY A 177 8.37 7.43 9.23
C GLY A 177 7.83 7.30 10.65
N LEU A 178 8.19 8.22 11.56
CA LEU A 178 7.57 8.24 12.89
C LEU A 178 6.32 9.12 12.94
N HIS A 179 6.16 10.02 11.97
CA HIS A 179 5.00 10.90 11.84
C HIS A 179 4.74 11.72 13.11
N LEU A 180 5.80 12.20 13.77
CA LEU A 180 5.68 13.00 14.97
C LEU A 180 5.04 14.37 14.67
N PRO A 181 4.31 14.98 15.62
CA PRO A 181 3.69 16.28 15.42
C PRO A 181 4.72 17.36 15.03
N ASP A 182 4.39 18.14 14.01
CA ASP A 182 5.29 19.12 13.39
C ASP A 182 5.38 20.43 14.19
N VAL A 183 5.83 20.35 15.44
CA VAL A 183 6.05 21.54 16.28
C VAL A 183 7.40 22.22 15.93
N ASP A 184 8.35 21.47 15.33
CA ASP A 184 9.73 21.91 15.08
C ASP A 184 10.33 21.40 13.74
N ASP A 185 9.54 20.96 12.77
CA ASP A 185 10.04 20.35 11.52
C ASP A 185 10.92 19.12 11.79
N ARG A 186 10.44 18.27 12.70
CA ARG A 186 11.07 17.00 13.13
C ARG A 186 10.05 15.85 13.15
N PRO A 187 9.46 15.48 12.00
CA PRO A 187 8.45 14.42 11.93
C PRO A 187 9.00 13.03 12.31
N GLY A 188 10.31 12.90 12.48
CA GLY A 188 10.96 11.70 12.99
C GLY A 188 11.04 10.57 11.96
N ALA A 189 12.10 9.79 12.06
CA ALA A 189 12.28 8.56 11.30
C ALA A 189 12.93 7.49 12.18
N LEU A 190 12.65 6.24 11.84
CA LEU A 190 13.21 5.07 12.49
C LEU A 190 13.93 4.23 11.45
N LEU A 191 15.21 4.00 11.67
CA LEU A 191 16.01 3.02 10.93
C LEU A 191 16.12 1.76 11.76
N VAL A 192 15.79 0.62 11.15
CA VAL A 192 15.89 -0.71 11.78
C VAL A 192 16.84 -1.57 10.96
N PHE A 193 17.92 -2.04 11.58
CA PHE A 193 19.03 -2.70 10.90
C PHE A 193 19.03 -4.22 11.14
N SER A 194 19.48 -4.95 10.12
CA SER A 194 19.99 -6.33 10.25
C SER A 194 21.50 -6.39 10.00
N ASP A 195 22.08 -5.36 9.36
CA ASP A 195 23.51 -5.18 9.14
C ASP A 195 24.14 -4.37 10.29
N GLU A 196 24.99 -5.03 11.09
CA GLU A 196 25.67 -4.44 12.25
C GLU A 196 26.71 -3.38 11.87
N ALA A 197 27.41 -3.57 10.74
CA ALA A 197 28.43 -2.62 10.29
C ALA A 197 27.78 -1.32 9.83
N LEU A 198 26.70 -1.42 9.05
CA LEU A 198 25.93 -0.25 8.63
C LEU A 198 25.28 0.46 9.82
N TYR A 199 24.75 -0.28 10.80
CA TYR A 199 24.22 0.27 12.05
C TYR A 199 25.27 1.10 12.80
N ALA A 200 26.47 0.54 12.99
CA ALA A 200 27.56 1.19 13.71
C ALA A 200 27.99 2.49 13.01
N GLU A 201 28.13 2.46 11.68
CA GLU A 201 28.56 3.62 10.90
C GLU A 201 27.51 4.74 10.92
N VAL A 202 26.22 4.42 10.70
CA VAL A 202 25.14 5.41 10.80
C VAL A 202 25.10 6.05 12.18
N LYS A 203 25.26 5.25 13.24
CA LYS A 203 25.27 5.74 14.62
C LYS A 203 26.47 6.66 14.90
N ALA A 204 27.63 6.38 14.31
CA ALA A 204 28.83 7.20 14.44
C ALA A 204 28.72 8.53 13.68
N LEU A 205 28.08 8.54 12.51
CA LEU A 205 27.90 9.74 11.69
C LEU A 205 26.83 10.69 12.23
N ARG A 206 25.79 10.16 12.89
CA ARG A 206 24.63 10.94 13.38
C ARG A 206 25.05 12.07 14.31
N GLN A 207 24.64 13.29 13.99
CA GLN A 207 24.86 14.48 14.81
C GLN A 207 23.62 14.84 15.65
N PRO A 208 23.74 15.66 16.71
CA PRO A 208 22.59 16.09 17.51
C PRO A 208 21.46 16.76 16.71
N ALA A 209 21.78 17.44 15.60
CA ALA A 209 20.80 18.06 14.71
C ALA A 209 20.00 17.05 13.88
N ASP A 210 20.48 15.82 13.78
CA ASP A 210 19.83 14.72 13.07
C ASP A 210 18.91 13.90 14.00
N CYS A 211 18.66 14.35 15.23
CA CYS A 211 17.87 13.62 16.21
C CYS A 211 16.41 14.14 16.29
N PRO A 212 15.40 13.25 16.39
CA PRO A 212 14.01 13.66 16.59
C PRO A 212 13.73 14.02 18.05
N HIS A 213 12.50 14.42 18.35
CA HIS A 213 12.06 14.66 19.72
C HIS A 213 11.84 13.33 20.46
N ALA A 214 12.74 12.99 21.39
CA ALA A 214 12.77 11.69 22.06
C ALA A 214 11.45 11.32 22.77
N ALA A 215 10.82 12.27 23.47
CA ALA A 215 9.56 12.02 24.18
C ALA A 215 8.40 11.68 23.22
N GLN A 216 8.34 12.33 22.05
CA GLN A 216 7.31 12.04 21.04
C GLN A 216 7.57 10.69 20.38
N ALA A 217 8.84 10.36 20.11
CA ALA A 217 9.23 9.04 19.60
C ALA A 217 8.85 7.91 20.56
N ILE A 218 8.99 8.08 21.88
CA ILE A 218 8.50 7.10 22.87
C ILE A 218 6.98 7.00 22.82
N ALA A 219 6.25 8.12 22.81
CA ALA A 219 4.80 8.09 22.78
C ALA A 219 4.26 7.35 21.54
N GLN A 220 4.88 7.56 20.37
CA GLN A 220 4.56 6.81 19.16
C GLN A 220 4.89 5.32 19.28
N CYS A 221 6.03 4.99 19.90
CA CYS A 221 6.36 3.59 20.21
C CYS A 221 5.27 2.97 21.07
N GLU A 222 4.83 3.62 22.14
CA GLU A 222 3.84 3.10 23.08
C GLU A 222 2.47 2.87 22.43
N ARG A 223 2.05 3.76 21.54
CA ARG A 223 0.79 3.67 20.78
C ARG A 223 0.73 2.51 19.79
N LEU A 224 1.87 2.13 19.22
CA LEU A 224 1.94 1.23 18.06
C LEU A 224 1.20 -0.13 18.21
N PRO A 225 1.26 -0.88 19.33
CA PRO A 225 0.67 -2.22 19.41
C PRO A 225 -0.84 -2.20 19.26
N GLU A 226 -1.52 -1.31 19.99
CA GLU A 226 -2.97 -1.18 19.93
C GLU A 226 -3.42 -0.68 18.55
N LEU A 227 -2.66 0.25 17.97
CA LEU A 227 -2.92 0.74 16.62
C LEU A 227 -2.77 -0.38 15.58
N ALA A 228 -1.68 -1.15 15.66
CA ALA A 228 -1.38 -2.24 14.73
C ALA A 228 -2.37 -3.40 14.85
N GLU A 229 -2.78 -3.78 16.07
CA GLU A 229 -3.77 -4.82 16.30
C GLU A 229 -5.11 -4.48 15.64
N ARG A 230 -5.64 -3.28 15.93
CA ARG A 230 -6.92 -2.82 15.37
C ARG A 230 -6.86 -2.66 13.85
N GLN A 231 -5.78 -2.07 13.34
CA GLN A 231 -5.57 -1.92 11.90
C GLN A 231 -5.51 -3.28 11.19
N ASN A 232 -4.72 -4.22 11.71
CA ASN A 232 -4.56 -5.54 11.10
C ASN A 232 -5.86 -6.33 11.09
N ALA A 233 -6.67 -6.23 12.14
CA ALA A 233 -7.99 -6.85 12.20
C ALA A 233 -8.92 -6.30 11.09
N ASN A 234 -9.02 -4.98 10.96
CA ASN A 234 -9.88 -4.35 9.95
C ASN A 234 -9.39 -4.63 8.52
N LEU A 235 -8.08 -4.62 8.28
CA LEU A 235 -7.52 -5.00 6.99
C LEU A 235 -7.75 -6.47 6.64
N ALA A 236 -7.66 -7.37 7.62
CA ALA A 236 -7.93 -8.78 7.41
C ALA A 236 -9.40 -9.00 7.01
N GLU A 237 -10.31 -8.31 7.67
CA GLU A 237 -11.75 -8.35 7.37
C GLU A 237 -12.05 -7.77 5.97
N ALA A 238 -11.51 -6.60 5.64
CA ALA A 238 -11.68 -5.99 4.31
C ALA A 238 -11.11 -6.88 3.20
N ARG A 239 -9.91 -7.46 3.37
CA ARG A 239 -9.33 -8.44 2.41
C ARG A 239 -10.20 -9.69 2.29
N ARG A 240 -10.78 -10.18 3.39
CA ARG A 240 -11.68 -11.33 3.36
C ARG A 240 -12.91 -11.00 2.53
N GLY A 241 -13.58 -9.88 2.80
CA GLY A 241 -14.75 -9.44 2.05
C GLY A 241 -14.48 -9.23 0.56
N LEU A 242 -13.37 -8.58 0.19
CA LEU A 242 -13.01 -8.37 -1.22
C LEU A 242 -12.75 -9.69 -1.97
N ARG A 243 -12.12 -10.67 -1.32
CA ARG A 243 -11.88 -11.99 -1.93
C ARG A 243 -13.15 -12.83 -2.00
N GLU A 244 -13.93 -12.89 -0.93
CA GLU A 244 -15.12 -13.75 -0.85
C GLU A 244 -16.29 -13.18 -1.66
N ALA A 245 -16.53 -11.87 -1.59
CA ALA A 245 -17.65 -11.24 -2.28
C ALA A 245 -17.31 -10.91 -3.74
N ALA A 246 -16.16 -10.29 -4.04
CA ALA A 246 -15.83 -9.85 -5.41
C ALA A 246 -14.96 -10.84 -6.18
N GLY A 247 -14.31 -11.80 -5.50
CA GLY A 247 -13.34 -12.69 -6.13
C GLY A 247 -12.08 -11.99 -6.64
N LEU A 248 -11.77 -10.80 -6.09
CA LEU A 248 -10.64 -9.99 -6.55
C LEU A 248 -9.34 -10.39 -5.87
N ALA A 249 -8.24 -10.36 -6.63
CA ALA A 249 -6.92 -10.58 -6.10
C ALA A 249 -6.47 -9.40 -5.22
N THR A 250 -5.80 -9.71 -4.12
CA THR A 250 -5.23 -8.71 -3.20
C THR A 250 -3.80 -9.10 -2.86
N PHE A 251 -2.97 -8.12 -2.49
CA PHE A 251 -1.66 -8.44 -1.93
C PHE A 251 -1.79 -9.09 -0.55
N ALA A 252 -0.85 -10.00 -0.26
CA ALA A 252 -0.64 -10.48 1.08
C ALA A 252 -0.17 -9.32 1.99
N PRO A 253 -0.51 -9.33 3.30
CA PRO A 253 0.00 -8.35 4.25
C PRO A 253 1.53 -8.27 4.20
N ASN A 254 2.09 -7.06 4.24
CA ASN A 254 3.52 -6.86 4.41
C ASN A 254 3.94 -7.28 5.84
N SER A 255 5.06 -8.00 5.95
CA SER A 255 5.54 -8.56 7.21
C SER A 255 6.54 -7.67 7.93
N LEU A 256 6.92 -6.53 7.34
CA LEU A 256 7.86 -5.56 7.89
C LEU A 256 7.17 -4.23 8.23
N ALA A 257 6.20 -3.82 7.43
CA ALA A 257 5.52 -2.54 7.54
C ALA A 257 4.01 -2.72 7.84
N LEU A 258 3.47 -1.85 8.68
CA LEU A 258 2.04 -1.78 8.95
C LEU A 258 1.34 -1.24 7.69
N ALA A 259 0.49 -2.05 7.08
CA ALA A 259 -0.28 -1.61 5.92
C ALA A 259 -1.35 -0.58 6.35
N THR A 260 -1.57 0.45 5.54
CA THR A 260 -2.64 1.45 5.80
C THR A 260 -3.90 1.20 4.97
N ALA A 261 -3.84 0.21 4.06
CA ALA A 261 -4.91 -0.12 3.14
C ALA A 261 -4.81 -1.57 2.61
N VAL A 262 -5.82 -1.95 1.83
CA VAL A 262 -5.81 -3.15 1.00
C VAL A 262 -5.49 -2.76 -0.44
N ALA A 263 -4.49 -3.40 -1.04
CA ALA A 263 -4.26 -3.31 -2.47
C ALA A 263 -5.13 -4.33 -3.21
N VAL A 264 -5.95 -3.86 -4.14
CA VAL A 264 -6.86 -4.69 -4.95
C VAL A 264 -6.45 -4.64 -6.40
N GLN A 265 -6.28 -5.79 -7.03
CA GLN A 265 -5.96 -5.87 -8.44
C GLN A 265 -7.24 -5.71 -9.28
N ILE A 266 -7.21 -4.77 -10.21
CA ILE A 266 -8.19 -4.68 -11.29
C ILE A 266 -7.90 -5.82 -12.28
N PRO A 267 -8.89 -6.69 -12.56
CA PRO A 267 -8.71 -7.80 -13.51
C PRO A 267 -8.32 -7.32 -14.91
N LEU A 268 -7.63 -8.19 -15.65
CA LEU A 268 -7.12 -7.89 -16.99
C LEU A 268 -8.23 -7.72 -18.03
N GLU A 269 -9.38 -8.34 -17.77
CA GLU A 269 -10.57 -8.36 -18.61
C GLU A 269 -11.28 -7.01 -18.67
N CYS A 270 -11.11 -6.17 -17.66
CA CYS A 270 -11.72 -4.86 -17.59
C CYS A 270 -10.70 -3.79 -17.98
N ASP A 271 -11.15 -2.68 -18.55
CA ASP A 271 -10.32 -1.48 -18.64
C ASP A 271 -10.10 -0.89 -17.24
N ALA A 272 -8.85 -0.56 -16.90
CA ALA A 272 -8.48 -0.13 -15.55
C ALA A 272 -9.11 1.21 -15.16
N ALA A 273 -9.15 2.17 -16.08
CA ALA A 273 -9.74 3.49 -15.83
C ALA A 273 -11.25 3.38 -15.66
N THR A 274 -11.90 2.54 -16.47
CA THR A 274 -13.34 2.26 -16.37
C THR A 274 -13.67 1.63 -15.02
N PHE A 275 -12.93 0.60 -14.59
CA PHE A 275 -13.15 -0.01 -13.27
C PHE A 275 -13.02 1.00 -12.14
N TYR A 276 -11.95 1.79 -12.15
CA TYR A 276 -11.74 2.85 -11.16
C TYR A 276 -12.90 3.85 -11.12
N ALA A 277 -13.37 4.33 -12.29
CA ALA A 277 -14.47 5.29 -12.36
C ALA A 277 -15.78 4.74 -11.78
N TYR A 278 -16.09 3.46 -11.99
CA TYR A 278 -17.27 2.83 -11.38
C TYR A 278 -17.14 2.75 -9.86
N VAL A 279 -15.98 2.34 -9.33
CA VAL A 279 -15.76 2.27 -7.88
C VAL A 279 -15.86 3.66 -7.23
N GLU A 280 -15.28 4.68 -7.88
CA GLU A 280 -15.34 6.07 -7.41
C GLU A 280 -16.79 6.59 -7.35
N GLN A 281 -17.61 6.28 -8.36
CA GLN A 281 -19.03 6.66 -8.39
C GLN A 281 -19.88 6.02 -7.29
N GLU A 282 -19.40 4.94 -6.67
CA GLU A 282 -20.05 4.33 -5.51
C GLU A 282 -19.73 5.04 -4.18
N ASN A 283 -19.06 6.20 -4.24
CA ASN A 283 -18.53 6.94 -3.09
C ASN A 283 -17.65 6.06 -2.19
N THR A 284 -17.00 5.06 -2.77
CA THR A 284 -16.04 4.22 -2.05
C THR A 284 -14.71 4.96 -2.01
N PRO A 285 -14.10 5.18 -0.83
CA PRO A 285 -12.82 5.88 -0.75
C PRO A 285 -11.75 4.95 -1.29
N VAL A 286 -11.50 5.00 -2.59
CA VAL A 286 -10.40 4.31 -3.26
C VAL A 286 -9.51 5.34 -3.93
N ARG A 287 -8.23 5.01 -4.05
CA ARG A 287 -7.27 5.80 -4.82
C ARG A 287 -6.61 4.89 -5.84
N TRP A 288 -6.31 5.42 -7.01
CA TRP A 288 -5.61 4.66 -8.02
C TRP A 288 -4.10 4.76 -7.81
N LEU A 289 -3.35 3.65 -7.84
CA LEU A 289 -1.91 3.70 -7.54
C LEU A 289 -1.13 4.73 -8.39
N PRO A 290 -1.37 4.86 -9.71
CA PRO A 290 -0.71 5.89 -10.53
C PRO A 290 -1.00 7.33 -10.10
N GLN A 291 -2.10 7.59 -9.37
CA GLN A 291 -2.42 8.92 -8.83
C GLN A 291 -1.69 9.19 -7.51
N ILE A 292 -1.40 8.15 -6.71
CA ILE A 292 -0.68 8.30 -5.43
C ILE A 292 0.82 8.46 -5.70
N GLN A 293 1.39 7.60 -6.53
CA GLN A 293 2.81 7.58 -6.82
C GLN A 293 3.01 7.34 -8.33
N PRO A 294 3.02 8.41 -9.15
CA PRO A 294 3.21 8.30 -10.60
C PRO A 294 4.64 7.89 -10.95
N LEU A 295 4.85 7.41 -12.18
CA LEU A 295 6.19 7.17 -12.71
C LEU A 295 6.96 8.49 -12.89
N HIS A 296 8.26 8.48 -12.57
CA HIS A 296 9.13 9.65 -12.76
C HIS A 296 9.37 10.02 -14.23
N TYR A 297 9.31 9.04 -15.14
CA TYR A 297 9.55 9.25 -16.58
C TYR A 297 8.41 8.64 -17.39
N ALA A 298 7.65 9.49 -18.07
CA ALA A 298 6.62 9.09 -19.02
C ALA A 298 7.08 9.22 -20.49
N ALA A 299 8.32 9.67 -20.72
CA ALA A 299 8.87 9.87 -22.05
C ALA A 299 9.54 8.59 -22.59
N LEU A 300 9.20 8.23 -23.83
CA LEU A 300 9.80 7.12 -24.55
C LEU A 300 11.30 7.36 -24.77
N ARG A 301 12.12 6.39 -24.36
CA ARG A 301 13.54 6.39 -24.66
C ARG A 301 13.80 5.55 -25.90
N THR A 302 14.75 5.99 -26.72
CA THR A 302 15.17 5.29 -27.95
C THR A 302 15.84 3.94 -27.67
N ASP A 303 16.37 3.73 -26.47
CA ASP A 303 17.01 2.48 -26.02
C ASP A 303 16.02 1.48 -25.40
N GLY A 304 14.73 1.83 -25.29
CA GLY A 304 13.67 0.94 -24.82
C GLY A 304 13.73 0.58 -23.33
N ALA A 305 14.67 1.11 -22.56
CA ALA A 305 14.86 0.80 -21.14
C ALA A 305 14.99 2.07 -20.29
N PRO A 306 14.24 2.22 -19.19
CA PRO A 306 13.19 1.31 -18.69
C PRO A 306 11.94 1.23 -19.60
N ASP A 307 11.26 0.08 -19.58
CA ASP A 307 9.96 -0.12 -20.24
C ASP A 307 8.84 0.49 -19.38
N HIS A 308 8.84 1.82 -19.35
CA HIS A 308 7.86 2.62 -18.62
C HIS A 308 6.41 2.32 -19.02
N ARG A 309 6.14 1.82 -20.24
CA ARG A 309 4.77 1.50 -20.66
C ARG A 309 4.25 0.27 -19.93
N VAL A 310 5.06 -0.78 -19.87
CA VAL A 310 4.71 -1.99 -19.12
C VAL A 310 4.60 -1.69 -17.63
N SER A 311 5.57 -0.97 -17.07
CA SER A 311 5.50 -0.53 -15.66
C SER A 311 4.25 0.30 -15.35
N ALA A 312 3.88 1.25 -16.23
CA ALA A 312 2.68 2.06 -16.07
C ALA A 312 1.41 1.21 -16.14
N ALA A 313 1.33 0.30 -17.12
CA ALA A 313 0.21 -0.61 -17.27
C ALA A 313 0.06 -1.53 -16.05
N ASN A 314 1.16 -2.03 -15.50
CA ASN A 314 1.16 -2.87 -14.30
C ASN A 314 0.69 -2.07 -13.07
N LEU A 315 1.20 -0.86 -12.84
CA LEU A 315 0.75 0.01 -11.75
C LEU A 315 -0.73 0.39 -11.86
N ALA A 316 -1.20 0.65 -13.08
CA ALA A 316 -2.59 0.97 -13.37
C ALA A 316 -3.56 -0.17 -13.01
N ARG A 317 -3.09 -1.40 -12.78
CA ARG A 317 -3.93 -2.53 -12.36
C ARG A 317 -4.18 -2.58 -10.87
N TRP A 318 -3.73 -1.61 -10.07
CA TRP A 318 -3.87 -1.69 -8.62
C TRP A 318 -4.63 -0.48 -8.05
N LEU A 319 -5.62 -0.79 -7.22
CA LEU A 319 -6.34 0.17 -6.39
C LEU A 319 -5.82 0.11 -4.96
N TYR A 320 -5.67 1.28 -4.36
CA TYR A 320 -5.44 1.48 -2.94
C TYR A 320 -6.77 1.71 -2.24
N VAL A 321 -7.12 0.80 -1.34
CA VAL A 321 -8.40 0.81 -0.60
C VAL A 321 -8.12 1.11 0.87
N PRO A 322 -8.11 2.39 1.29
CA PRO A 322 -7.80 2.81 2.65
C PRO A 322 -8.73 2.21 3.70
N VAL A 323 -8.13 1.80 4.81
CA VAL A 323 -8.83 1.26 5.97
C VAL A 323 -8.28 1.90 7.23
N GLY A 324 -9.16 2.31 8.13
CA GLY A 324 -8.79 2.86 9.43
C GLY A 324 -8.86 1.83 10.56
N PRO A 325 -8.09 2.03 11.64
CA PRO A 325 -8.12 1.17 12.83
C PRO A 325 -9.46 1.26 13.58
N ASP A 326 -10.20 2.36 13.41
CA ASP A 326 -11.49 2.60 14.07
C ASP A 326 -12.69 2.31 13.15
N TYR A 327 -12.47 1.73 11.96
CA TYR A 327 -13.55 1.34 11.07
C TYR A 327 -14.45 0.31 11.76
N THR A 328 -15.74 0.63 11.79
CA THR A 328 -16.80 -0.28 12.16
C THR A 328 -17.02 -1.34 11.08
N PHE A 329 -17.72 -2.41 11.44
CA PHE A 329 -18.12 -3.41 10.47
C PHE A 329 -18.95 -2.83 9.32
N GLU A 330 -19.85 -1.87 9.61
CA GLU A 330 -20.66 -1.21 8.58
C GLU A 330 -19.81 -0.41 7.59
N GLU A 331 -18.76 0.25 8.05
CA GLU A 331 -17.82 0.98 7.18
C GLU A 331 -17.04 0.04 6.28
N ILE A 332 -16.53 -1.08 6.83
CA ILE A 332 -15.87 -2.13 6.07
C ILE A 332 -16.84 -2.73 5.06
N LYS A 333 -18.09 -3.00 5.45
CA LYS A 333 -19.15 -3.50 4.57
C LYS A 333 -19.40 -2.56 3.40
N HIS A 334 -19.61 -1.27 3.65
CA HIS A 334 -19.82 -0.31 2.56
C HIS A 334 -18.61 -0.22 1.62
N LEU A 335 -17.39 -0.31 2.16
CA LEU A 335 -16.16 -0.31 1.37
C LEU A 335 -16.07 -1.53 0.46
N VAL A 336 -16.34 -2.73 0.98
CA VAL A 336 -16.35 -3.97 0.20
C VAL A 336 -17.46 -3.93 -0.85
N LEU A 337 -18.69 -3.58 -0.45
CA LEU A 337 -19.85 -3.62 -1.32
C LEU A 337 -19.78 -2.62 -2.48
N GLY A 338 -19.18 -1.45 -2.30
CA GLY A 338 -18.97 -0.51 -3.39
C GLY A 338 -18.06 -1.07 -4.49
N ILE A 339 -16.99 -1.78 -4.10
CA ILE A 339 -16.11 -2.47 -5.07
C ILE A 339 -16.81 -3.67 -5.70
N VAL A 340 -17.57 -4.46 -4.93
CA VAL A 340 -18.36 -5.60 -5.44
C VAL A 340 -19.36 -5.13 -6.48
N LYS A 341 -20.07 -4.03 -6.22
CA LYS A 341 -21.04 -3.44 -7.14
C LYS A 341 -20.39 -3.02 -8.46
N ALA A 342 -19.23 -2.38 -8.42
CA ALA A 342 -18.45 -2.08 -9.63
C ALA A 342 -18.01 -3.35 -10.38
N ALA A 343 -17.52 -4.36 -9.67
CA ALA A 343 -17.12 -5.63 -10.27
C ALA A 343 -18.30 -6.38 -10.91
N GLU A 344 -19.50 -6.27 -10.35
CA GLU A 344 -20.74 -6.81 -10.92
C GLU A 344 -21.12 -6.08 -12.21
N TYR A 345 -21.13 -4.74 -12.20
CA TYR A 345 -21.47 -3.94 -13.39
C TYR A 345 -20.55 -4.21 -14.58
N LEU A 346 -19.29 -4.49 -14.31
CA LEU A 346 -18.27 -4.71 -15.32
C LEU A 346 -18.11 -6.18 -15.70
N GLY A 347 -18.97 -7.07 -15.17
CA GLY A 347 -18.95 -8.51 -15.47
C GLY A 347 -17.72 -9.24 -14.96
N VAL A 348 -16.93 -8.62 -14.08
CA VAL A 348 -15.68 -9.14 -13.53
C VAL A 348 -15.93 -10.32 -12.58
N ARG A 349 -16.89 -10.16 -11.68
CA ARG A 349 -17.23 -11.15 -10.64
C ARG A 349 -17.70 -12.48 -11.23
N TRP A 350 -18.15 -12.47 -12.47
CA TRP A 350 -18.76 -13.62 -13.11
C TRP A 350 -17.76 -14.73 -13.46
N ARG A 351 -16.48 -14.39 -13.63
CA ARG A 351 -15.42 -15.39 -13.80
C ARG A 351 -15.07 -16.09 -12.49
N SER A 352 -15.08 -15.34 -11.39
CA SER A 352 -14.77 -15.89 -10.06
C SER A 352 -15.97 -16.63 -9.44
N ASN A 353 -17.20 -16.33 -9.88
CA ASN A 353 -18.41 -17.05 -9.47
C ASN A 353 -19.44 -17.20 -10.62
N PRO A 354 -19.24 -18.18 -11.53
CA PRO A 354 -20.09 -18.34 -12.71
C PRO A 354 -21.52 -18.80 -12.37
N ALA A 355 -21.72 -19.52 -11.26
CA ALA A 355 -23.05 -19.93 -10.82
C ALA A 355 -23.91 -18.72 -10.45
N HIS A 356 -23.36 -17.80 -9.65
CA HIS A 356 -24.06 -16.57 -9.27
C HIS A 356 -24.30 -15.64 -10.47
N ALA A 357 -23.36 -15.59 -11.42
CA ALA A 357 -23.55 -14.85 -12.67
C ALA A 357 -24.73 -15.37 -13.49
N ALA A 358 -24.93 -16.70 -13.54
CA ALA A 358 -26.05 -17.31 -14.23
C ALA A 358 -27.39 -17.02 -13.54
N GLU A 359 -27.42 -17.10 -12.21
CA GLU A 359 -28.60 -16.71 -11.41
C GLU A 359 -28.97 -15.24 -11.66
N TYR A 360 -27.96 -14.36 -11.67
CA TYR A 360 -28.16 -12.94 -11.90
C TYR A 360 -28.63 -12.63 -13.33
N ALA A 361 -28.03 -13.26 -14.34
CA ALA A 361 -28.46 -13.11 -15.73
C ALA A 361 -29.93 -13.52 -15.91
N ALA A 362 -30.35 -14.63 -15.28
CA ALA A 362 -31.74 -15.07 -15.30
C ALA A 362 -32.69 -14.06 -14.63
N LEU A 363 -32.27 -13.42 -13.53
CA LEU A 363 -33.02 -12.34 -12.88
C LEU A 363 -33.16 -11.11 -13.78
N MET A 364 -32.10 -10.73 -14.50
CA MET A 364 -32.12 -9.59 -15.43
C MET A 364 -33.04 -9.86 -16.63
N ASP A 365 -32.98 -11.07 -17.19
CA ASP A 365 -33.90 -11.50 -18.25
C ASP A 365 -35.36 -11.48 -17.78
N GLN A 366 -35.62 -11.90 -16.54
CA GLN A 366 -36.96 -11.82 -15.95
C GLN A 366 -37.43 -10.37 -15.75
N THR A 367 -36.53 -9.48 -15.34
CA THR A 367 -36.88 -8.11 -14.94
C THR A 367 -37.00 -7.17 -16.14
N TYR A 368 -36.09 -7.26 -17.10
CA TYR A 368 -35.96 -6.31 -18.21
C TYR A 368 -36.23 -6.95 -19.59
N GLY A 369 -36.40 -8.28 -19.64
CA GLY A 369 -36.62 -9.04 -20.86
C GLY A 369 -35.32 -9.44 -21.57
N ALA A 370 -35.39 -10.54 -22.34
CA ALA A 370 -34.25 -11.13 -23.06
C ALA A 370 -33.58 -10.22 -24.13
N GLY A 371 -34.18 -9.06 -24.43
CA GLY A 371 -33.64 -8.06 -25.35
C GLY A 371 -32.85 -6.95 -24.68
N HIS A 372 -32.69 -6.97 -23.35
CA HIS A 372 -31.98 -5.95 -22.61
C HIS A 372 -30.46 -6.03 -22.87
N ASP A 373 -29.83 -4.87 -23.08
CA ASP A 373 -28.40 -4.77 -23.36
C ASP A 373 -27.53 -4.91 -22.11
N ALA A 374 -28.08 -4.57 -20.93
CA ALA A 374 -27.36 -4.83 -19.70
C ALA A 374 -27.52 -6.31 -19.34
N TYR A 375 -26.37 -6.97 -19.20
CA TYR A 375 -26.21 -8.30 -18.64
C TYR A 375 -26.41 -9.48 -19.61
N ARG A 376 -25.38 -9.69 -20.45
CA ARG A 376 -25.16 -10.99 -21.11
C ARG A 376 -23.87 -11.62 -20.59
N PRO A 377 -23.90 -12.84 -20.02
CA PRO A 377 -22.70 -13.53 -19.51
C PRO A 377 -21.72 -13.98 -20.60
N LEU A 378 -21.82 -13.46 -21.83
CA LEU A 378 -20.91 -13.76 -22.93
C LEU A 378 -19.44 -13.47 -22.58
N PHE A 379 -19.16 -12.58 -21.63
CA PHE A 379 -17.81 -12.32 -21.09
C PHE A 379 -17.16 -13.55 -20.41
N ALA A 380 -17.95 -14.56 -20.02
CA ALA A 380 -17.49 -15.79 -19.39
C ALA A 380 -17.19 -16.93 -20.36
N LEU A 381 -17.53 -16.80 -21.66
CA LEU A 381 -17.53 -17.94 -22.60
C LEU A 381 -16.64 -17.79 -23.83
N ASP A 382 -15.89 -16.70 -23.99
CA ASP A 382 -14.83 -16.66 -24.99
C ASP A 382 -13.64 -17.51 -24.49
N GLY A 383 -13.61 -18.74 -24.99
CA GLY A 383 -12.65 -19.77 -24.64
C GLY A 383 -11.20 -19.44 -25.03
N ALA A 384 -10.28 -20.06 -24.28
CA ALA A 384 -8.89 -20.27 -24.64
C ALA A 384 -8.11 -19.03 -25.13
N PHE A 385 -7.66 -18.19 -24.21
CA PHE A 385 -6.31 -17.63 -24.34
C PHE A 385 -5.33 -18.69 -23.83
N ALA A 386 -5.12 -19.69 -24.69
CA ALA A 386 -3.99 -20.59 -24.59
C ALA A 386 -2.69 -19.77 -24.60
N ALA A 387 -1.67 -20.35 -23.99
CA ALA A 387 -0.30 -19.84 -23.91
C ALA A 387 0.16 -19.08 -25.16
N GLY A 388 0.80 -17.94 -24.93
CA GLY A 388 1.68 -17.20 -25.83
C GLY A 388 1.55 -17.43 -27.33
N ASP A 389 0.86 -16.52 -28.01
CA ASP A 389 1.14 -16.21 -29.41
C ASP A 389 1.55 -14.73 -29.51
N LEU A 390 2.86 -14.53 -29.65
CA LEU A 390 3.43 -13.31 -30.21
C LEU A 390 3.08 -13.31 -31.71
N PRO A 391 2.63 -12.18 -32.29
CA PRO A 391 2.61 -12.07 -33.74
C PRO A 391 4.06 -11.94 -34.21
N CYS A 392 4.57 -12.99 -34.86
CA CYS A 392 5.62 -12.84 -35.85
C CYS A 392 5.05 -12.03 -37.02
N GLY A 393 5.61 -10.84 -37.23
CA GLY A 393 5.37 -9.95 -38.36
C GLY A 393 6.30 -8.76 -38.28
#